data_AF-A0A376RQ64-F1
#
_entry.id   AF-A0A376RQ64-F1
#
_cell.length_a   1.000
_cell.length_b   1.000
_cell.length_c   1.000
_cell.angle_alpha   90.00
_cell.angle_beta   90.00
_cell.angle_gamma   90.00
#
_symmetry.space_group_name_H-M   'P 1'
#
loop_
_entity.id
_entity.type
_entity.pdbx_description
1 polymer ?
#
loop_
_entity_poly.entity_id
_entity_poly.type
_entity_poly.pdbx_seq_one_letter_code
_entity_poly.pdbx_strand_id
1 'polypeptide(L)'
;MRLWWEVSFKKIKFDHKKNDTFEEKWAPHKKGGQFRRWYGNQEYILNWENDGEDIHSFHNLSKDYNGAPVRGKAGFFLESLSWSRISTNAFAIRYYPYGFTYDSTAPSIFCRDNKYEILGLLNSKVANHFLYAMSPTLDYRLTSLSRIPLLEDANYEKIEVVKELIDIFKKDWDLFERSWGMKSHPFLLNRTNLIQDIYTSHLNYCNSVVERTIYLERENNKYFIEKYNLHNSISSSVDLKDISLTLNPYSRYSNSDDISLKLRSDTFAEFISYTIGCQMGRYSLDREGLVYAHEGNKGFADLVAEGAYKTFPADSDGILPLMDDEWFEDDVTSRVKEFVRTVWGEEHLQENLEFIAESLCLYAIKPKKGESALETIRRYLSTQFWKDHLKMYKKRPIYWLFSSGKEKAFECLVYLHRYNDATLSRMRTEYVVPLLARYQANIDRLNDQLDEASGGEATRLKRERDSLIKKFSELRSYDDRLRHYADMRISIDLDDGVKVNYGKFGDLLADVKAITGNAPEVI
;
A
#
# COMPACT_ATOMS: atom_id res chain seq x y z
N MET A 1 -16.32 -9.30 -0.78
CA MET A 1 -15.15 -8.79 -0.01
C MET A 1 -14.12 -8.23 -0.97
N ARG A 2 -13.47 -7.13 -0.59
CA ARG A 2 -12.40 -6.42 -1.32
C ARG A 2 -11.36 -5.89 -0.35
N LEU A 3 -10.23 -5.39 -0.86
CA LEU A 3 -9.33 -4.49 -0.14
C LEU A 3 -9.86 -3.07 -0.28
N TRP A 4 -9.72 -2.24 0.75
CA TRP A 4 -10.37 -0.92 0.81
C TRP A 4 -10.00 0.01 -0.35
N TRP A 5 -8.77 -0.10 -0.87
CA TRP A 5 -8.28 0.75 -1.95
C TRP A 5 -8.82 0.35 -3.34
N GLU A 6 -9.50 -0.80 -3.45
CA GLU A 6 -10.09 -1.26 -4.71
C GLU A 6 -11.39 -0.51 -5.05
N VAL A 7 -12.09 0.01 -4.05
CA VAL A 7 -13.43 0.59 -4.19
C VAL A 7 -13.41 2.09 -3.90
N SER A 8 -14.46 2.81 -4.31
CA SER A 8 -14.59 4.23 -3.96
C SER A 8 -14.62 4.43 -2.44
N PHE A 9 -13.72 5.28 -1.93
CA PHE A 9 -13.60 5.54 -0.49
C PHE A 9 -14.88 6.10 0.13
N LYS A 10 -15.67 6.86 -0.65
CA LYS A 10 -16.96 7.42 -0.25
C LYS A 10 -18.06 6.37 -0.02
N LYS A 11 -17.89 5.16 -0.57
CA LYS A 11 -18.84 4.06 -0.40
C LYS A 11 -18.52 3.19 0.83
N ILE A 12 -17.51 3.55 1.63
CA ILE A 12 -17.08 2.79 2.82
C ILE A 12 -17.52 3.50 4.10
N LYS A 13 -18.21 2.76 4.98
CA LYS A 13 -18.59 3.26 6.31
C LYS A 13 -17.70 2.71 7.40
N PHE A 14 -16.66 3.45 7.78
CA PHE A 14 -15.65 2.99 8.74
C PHE A 14 -16.11 2.92 10.19
N ASP A 15 -17.04 3.78 10.59
CA ASP A 15 -17.42 4.08 11.97
C ASP A 15 -18.90 3.76 12.24
N HIS A 16 -19.43 2.73 11.59
CA HIS A 16 -20.82 2.33 11.80
C HIS A 16 -21.06 1.79 13.22
N LYS A 17 -22.10 2.27 13.89
CA LYS A 17 -22.53 1.72 15.19
C LYS A 17 -23.68 0.75 14.97
N LYS A 18 -23.64 -0.39 15.66
CA LYS A 18 -24.57 -1.52 15.46
C LYS A 18 -26.08 -1.19 15.42
N ASN A 19 -26.52 -0.16 16.14
CA ASN A 19 -27.95 0.17 16.25
C ASN A 19 -28.41 1.21 15.22
N ASP A 20 -27.48 1.72 14.40
CA ASP A 20 -27.78 2.69 13.35
C ASP A 20 -28.17 1.94 12.06
N THR A 21 -28.82 2.61 11.11
CA THR A 21 -29.08 2.04 9.78
C THR A 21 -27.80 2.07 8.95
N PHE A 22 -27.47 0.96 8.28
CA PHE A 22 -26.31 0.88 7.39
C PHE A 22 -26.74 1.28 5.98
N GLU A 23 -26.28 2.43 5.50
CA GLU A 23 -26.73 3.01 4.21
C GLU A 23 -25.68 2.87 3.11
N GLU A 24 -24.41 2.74 3.47
CA GLU A 24 -23.32 2.57 2.53
C GLU A 24 -23.24 1.13 1.99
N LYS A 25 -22.34 0.92 1.03
CA LYS A 25 -22.15 -0.39 0.41
C LYS A 25 -21.11 -1.24 1.13
N TRP A 26 -20.02 -0.62 1.60
CA TRP A 26 -18.86 -1.33 2.10
C TRP A 26 -18.66 -1.11 3.60
N ALA A 27 -18.64 -2.19 4.37
CA ALA A 27 -18.28 -2.19 5.78
C ALA A 27 -16.85 -2.72 5.96
N PRO A 28 -16.02 -2.14 6.84
CA PRO A 28 -14.79 -2.77 7.31
C PRO A 28 -15.02 -4.23 7.72
N HIS A 29 -14.05 -5.09 7.41
CA HIS A 29 -14.16 -6.52 7.63
C HIS A 29 -12.89 -7.07 8.28
N LYS A 30 -13.06 -7.74 9.43
CA LYS A 30 -11.95 -8.44 10.09
C LYS A 30 -11.63 -9.69 9.31
N LYS A 31 -10.36 -9.86 8.95
CA LYS A 31 -9.84 -11.08 8.34
C LYS A 31 -8.56 -11.49 9.03
N GLY A 32 -8.26 -12.79 9.00
CA GLY A 32 -6.92 -13.28 9.34
C GLY A 32 -5.86 -12.53 8.53
N GLY A 33 -4.72 -12.25 9.15
CA GLY A 33 -3.62 -11.49 8.57
C GLY A 33 -2.27 -11.88 9.15
N GLN A 34 -1.24 -11.12 8.76
CA GLN A 34 0.13 -11.30 9.23
C GLN A 34 0.20 -11.17 10.77
N PHE A 35 1.25 -11.74 11.38
CA PHE A 35 1.47 -11.62 12.81
C PHE A 35 1.62 -10.15 13.20
N ARG A 36 0.70 -9.67 14.04
CA ARG A 36 0.67 -8.32 14.58
C ARG A 36 -0.16 -8.29 15.85
N ARG A 37 0.41 -7.76 16.93
CA ARG A 37 -0.26 -7.55 18.22
C ARG A 37 -0.94 -6.18 18.28
N TRP A 38 -1.81 -6.00 19.27
CA TRP A 38 -2.42 -4.74 19.72
C TRP A 38 -3.36 -4.03 18.73
N TYR A 39 -2.95 -3.71 17.51
CA TYR A 39 -3.77 -3.01 16.51
C TYR A 39 -3.26 -3.25 15.09
N GLY A 40 -4.10 -3.13 14.05
CA GLY A 40 -3.70 -3.16 12.63
C GLY A 40 -4.25 -4.34 11.83
N ASN A 41 -3.69 -4.62 10.64
CA ASN A 41 -4.23 -5.55 9.65
C ASN A 41 -5.66 -5.21 9.17
N GLN A 42 -6.00 -3.93 9.22
CA GLN A 42 -7.31 -3.44 8.83
C GLN A 42 -7.23 -3.03 7.35
N GLU A 43 -7.49 -3.98 6.46
CA GLU A 43 -7.39 -3.74 5.00
C GLU A 43 -8.61 -4.20 4.22
N TYR A 44 -9.42 -5.09 4.80
CA TYR A 44 -10.54 -5.72 4.11
C TYR A 44 -11.86 -5.01 4.37
N ILE A 45 -12.73 -5.06 3.37
CA ILE A 45 -14.10 -4.58 3.41
C ILE A 45 -15.06 -5.64 2.85
N LEU A 46 -16.27 -5.68 3.36
CA LEU A 46 -17.36 -6.58 2.96
C LEU A 46 -18.47 -5.75 2.34
N ASN A 47 -19.04 -6.22 1.22
CA ASN A 47 -20.27 -5.64 0.69
C ASN A 47 -21.38 -5.99 1.68
N TRP A 48 -21.90 -4.97 2.36
CA TRP A 48 -22.94 -5.08 3.35
C TRP A 48 -24.16 -4.21 2.98
N GLU A 49 -24.24 -3.78 1.73
CA GLU A 49 -25.39 -3.07 1.16
C GLU A 49 -26.69 -3.85 1.43
N ASN A 50 -27.74 -3.13 1.83
CA ASN A 50 -29.06 -3.68 2.11
C ASN A 50 -29.02 -4.91 3.05
N ASP A 51 -28.21 -4.84 4.12
CA ASP A 51 -27.94 -5.92 5.08
C ASP A 51 -27.29 -7.17 4.46
N GLY A 52 -26.40 -6.95 3.49
CA GLY A 52 -25.70 -8.01 2.78
C GLY A 52 -26.59 -8.78 1.82
N GLU A 53 -27.52 -8.10 1.14
CA GLU A 53 -28.49 -8.69 0.20
C GLU A 53 -27.82 -9.58 -0.85
N ASP A 54 -26.73 -9.11 -1.45
CA ASP A 54 -25.95 -9.87 -2.45
C ASP A 54 -25.43 -11.21 -1.89
N ILE A 55 -25.01 -11.22 -0.62
CA ILE A 55 -24.48 -12.43 0.02
C ILE A 55 -25.62 -13.44 0.24
N HIS A 56 -26.77 -12.97 0.70
CA HIS A 56 -27.92 -13.84 0.97
C HIS A 56 -28.52 -14.38 -0.33
N SER A 57 -28.74 -13.51 -1.32
CA SER A 57 -29.30 -13.88 -2.63
C SER A 57 -28.39 -14.86 -3.39
N PHE A 58 -27.07 -14.65 -3.39
CA PHE A 58 -26.11 -15.59 -4.01
C PHE A 58 -26.23 -17.02 -3.45
N HIS A 59 -26.61 -17.14 -2.17
CA HIS A 59 -26.81 -18.43 -1.50
C HIS A 59 -28.27 -18.88 -1.41
N ASN A 60 -29.22 -18.17 -2.03
CA ASN A 60 -30.66 -18.42 -1.92
C ASN A 60 -31.18 -18.43 -0.47
N LEU A 61 -30.73 -17.48 0.34
CA LEU A 61 -31.08 -17.33 1.75
C LEU A 61 -31.91 -16.05 1.99
N SER A 62 -32.77 -16.07 3.00
CA SER A 62 -33.42 -14.85 3.51
C SER A 62 -32.41 -13.95 4.23
N LYS A 63 -32.63 -12.63 4.26
CA LYS A 63 -31.81 -11.67 5.04
C LYS A 63 -31.82 -11.98 6.54
N ASP A 64 -32.89 -12.59 7.06
CA ASP A 64 -32.99 -12.99 8.47
C ASP A 64 -32.21 -14.27 8.81
N TYR A 65 -31.65 -14.96 7.80
CA TYR A 65 -30.92 -16.19 8.02
C TYR A 65 -29.61 -15.92 8.80
N ASN A 66 -29.38 -16.72 9.85
CA ASN A 66 -28.29 -16.51 10.82
C ASN A 66 -27.22 -17.63 10.79
N GLY A 67 -27.10 -18.35 9.67
CA GLY A 67 -26.11 -19.42 9.44
C GLY A 67 -25.01 -19.06 8.43
N ALA A 68 -24.33 -20.07 7.88
CA ALA A 68 -23.37 -19.84 6.79
C ALA A 68 -24.08 -19.35 5.51
N PRO A 69 -23.60 -18.29 4.84
CA PRO A 69 -22.24 -17.74 4.95
C PRO A 69 -22.07 -16.62 6.00
N VAL A 70 -23.15 -16.02 6.50
CA VAL A 70 -23.09 -14.86 7.42
C VAL A 70 -23.43 -15.25 8.86
N ARG A 71 -22.47 -15.87 9.54
CA ARG A 71 -22.60 -16.25 10.96
C ARG A 71 -22.26 -15.09 11.88
N GLY A 72 -22.91 -15.03 13.05
CA GLY A 72 -22.52 -14.11 14.11
C GLY A 72 -22.86 -12.65 13.84
N LYS A 73 -23.89 -12.36 13.04
CA LYS A 73 -24.40 -10.98 12.78
C LYS A 73 -24.62 -10.18 14.07
N ALA A 74 -25.01 -10.85 15.16
CA ALA A 74 -25.15 -10.22 16.47
C ALA A 74 -23.86 -9.55 17.00
N GLY A 75 -22.67 -9.95 16.52
CA GLY A 75 -21.41 -9.29 16.85
C GLY A 75 -20.97 -8.22 15.85
N PHE A 76 -21.66 -8.05 14.72
CA PHE A 76 -21.26 -7.08 13.71
C PHE A 76 -21.29 -5.67 14.29
N PHE A 77 -20.31 -4.87 13.88
CA PHE A 77 -20.16 -3.46 14.23
C PHE A 77 -19.89 -3.16 15.71
N LEU A 78 -19.85 -4.19 16.57
CA LEU A 78 -19.38 -4.05 17.93
C LEU A 78 -17.85 -3.96 17.97
N GLU A 79 -17.39 -3.11 18.88
CA GLU A 79 -16.00 -3.11 19.33
C GLU A 79 -15.61 -4.51 19.84
N SER A 80 -14.38 -4.94 19.57
CA SER A 80 -13.97 -6.31 19.88
C SER A 80 -12.45 -6.50 19.95
N LEU A 81 -12.04 -7.64 20.49
CA LEU A 81 -10.69 -8.16 20.38
C LEU A 81 -10.69 -9.33 19.39
N SER A 82 -9.83 -9.32 18.37
CA SER A 82 -9.83 -10.34 17.32
C SER A 82 -8.42 -10.77 16.91
N TRP A 83 -8.28 -12.03 16.51
CA TRP A 83 -7.01 -12.67 16.14
C TRP A 83 -7.16 -13.46 14.84
N SER A 84 -6.02 -13.83 14.25
CA SER A 84 -5.98 -14.77 13.12
C SER A 84 -6.15 -16.20 13.67
N ARG A 85 -7.22 -16.91 13.29
CA ARG A 85 -7.46 -18.28 13.79
C ARG A 85 -6.30 -19.23 13.50
N ILE A 86 -5.76 -19.14 12.28
CA ILE A 86 -4.63 -19.97 11.83
C ILE A 86 -3.41 -19.07 11.75
N SER A 87 -2.33 -19.46 12.43
CA SER A 87 -1.06 -18.73 12.43
C SER A 87 0.10 -19.69 12.61
N THR A 88 1.15 -19.53 11.80
CA THR A 88 2.45 -20.23 11.97
C THR A 88 3.33 -19.57 13.03
N ASN A 89 2.99 -18.35 13.43
CA ASN A 89 3.68 -17.59 14.47
C ASN A 89 2.94 -17.69 15.80
N ALA A 90 3.55 -17.17 16.87
CA ALA A 90 2.93 -17.06 18.19
C ALA A 90 1.54 -16.38 18.13
N PHE A 91 0.71 -16.67 19.13
CA PHE A 91 -0.60 -16.06 19.23
C PHE A 91 -0.48 -14.52 19.37
N ALA A 92 -1.34 -13.81 18.65
CA ALA A 92 -1.44 -12.37 18.70
C ALA A 92 -2.89 -11.94 18.50
N ILE A 93 -3.35 -11.04 19.37
CA ILE A 93 -4.69 -10.48 19.35
C ILE A 93 -4.64 -8.96 19.22
N ARG A 94 -5.63 -8.40 18.53
CA ARG A 94 -5.72 -6.98 18.20
C ARG A 94 -7.04 -6.39 18.66
N TYR A 95 -6.98 -5.14 19.05
CA TYR A 95 -8.13 -4.29 19.26
C TYR A 95 -8.73 -3.85 17.92
N TYR A 96 -10.06 -3.94 17.80
CA TYR A 96 -10.82 -3.36 16.70
C TYR A 96 -11.90 -2.44 17.27
N PRO A 97 -12.01 -1.19 16.79
CA PRO A 97 -13.11 -0.31 17.17
C PRO A 97 -14.44 -0.80 16.58
N TYR A 98 -15.51 -0.06 16.83
CA TYR A 98 -16.81 -0.28 16.18
C TYR A 98 -16.70 -0.13 14.66
N GLY A 99 -17.70 -0.61 13.92
CA GLY A 99 -17.77 -0.49 12.45
C GLY A 99 -17.34 -1.72 11.66
N PHE A 100 -16.87 -2.79 12.31
CA PHE A 100 -16.37 -3.97 11.61
C PHE A 100 -17.35 -5.15 11.58
N THR A 101 -17.50 -5.76 10.41
CA THR A 101 -18.00 -7.13 10.23
C THR A 101 -16.85 -8.15 10.40
N TYR A 102 -17.13 -9.44 10.47
CA TYR A 102 -16.10 -10.48 10.61
C TYR A 102 -16.58 -11.85 10.10
N ASP A 103 -15.65 -12.77 9.89
CA ASP A 103 -15.93 -14.15 9.52
C ASP A 103 -15.21 -15.16 10.44
N SER A 104 -15.30 -16.45 10.09
CA SER A 104 -14.67 -17.53 10.87
C SER A 104 -13.14 -17.52 10.87
N THR A 105 -12.49 -16.75 9.99
CA THR A 105 -11.03 -16.61 9.92
C THR A 105 -10.49 -15.59 10.92
N ALA A 106 -11.36 -14.68 11.39
CA ALA A 106 -11.07 -13.68 12.41
C ALA A 106 -12.05 -13.78 13.59
N PRO A 107 -11.93 -14.83 14.44
CA PRO A 107 -12.74 -14.93 15.65
C PRO A 107 -12.61 -13.68 16.52
N SER A 108 -13.66 -13.35 17.25
CA SER A 108 -13.74 -12.11 18.03
C SER A 108 -14.28 -12.37 19.43
N ILE A 109 -13.72 -11.66 20.42
CA ILE A 109 -14.24 -11.53 21.77
C ILE A 109 -14.93 -10.17 21.88
N PHE A 110 -16.15 -10.16 22.37
CA PHE A 110 -16.93 -8.95 22.63
C PHE A 110 -16.98 -8.74 24.15
N CYS A 111 -16.29 -7.71 24.62
CA CYS A 111 -16.20 -7.40 26.05
C CYS A 111 -17.21 -6.30 26.39
N ARG A 112 -17.94 -6.44 27.50
CA ARG A 112 -18.70 -5.33 28.09
C ARG A 112 -17.77 -4.45 28.92
N ASP A 113 -17.04 -5.08 29.83
CA ASP A 113 -16.05 -4.47 30.72
C ASP A 113 -14.69 -5.18 30.55
N ASN A 114 -13.59 -4.56 31.00
CA ASN A 114 -12.24 -5.17 31.08
C ASN A 114 -11.54 -5.57 29.75
N LYS A 115 -11.94 -4.99 28.61
CA LYS A 115 -11.32 -5.27 27.29
C LYS A 115 -9.79 -5.09 27.27
N TYR A 116 -9.27 -4.07 27.94
CA TYR A 116 -7.83 -3.81 27.98
C TYR A 116 -7.09 -4.85 28.82
N GLU A 117 -7.67 -5.31 29.92
CA GLU A 117 -7.09 -6.38 30.73
C GLU A 117 -7.07 -7.71 29.96
N ILE A 118 -8.17 -8.06 29.29
CA ILE A 118 -8.25 -9.27 28.46
C ILE A 118 -7.24 -9.19 27.31
N LEU A 119 -7.14 -8.02 26.65
CA LEU A 119 -6.16 -7.81 25.58
C LEU A 119 -4.72 -7.95 26.08
N GLY A 120 -4.40 -7.36 27.24
CA GLY A 120 -3.11 -7.47 27.89
C GLY A 120 -2.76 -8.92 28.23
N LEU A 121 -3.69 -9.66 28.84
CA LEU A 121 -3.50 -11.05 29.21
C LEU A 121 -3.22 -11.89 27.97
N LEU A 122 -4.06 -11.76 26.94
CA LEU A 122 -4.00 -12.59 25.74
C LEU A 122 -2.78 -12.30 24.86
N ASN A 123 -2.18 -11.11 24.94
CA ASN A 123 -0.88 -10.82 24.31
C ASN A 123 0.32 -11.09 25.23
N SER A 124 0.11 -11.52 26.48
CA SER A 124 1.19 -11.83 27.41
C SER A 124 1.83 -13.20 27.15
N LYS A 125 3.04 -13.40 27.68
CA LYS A 125 3.70 -14.71 27.72
C LYS A 125 2.93 -15.76 28.53
N VAL A 126 2.12 -15.33 29.51
CA VAL A 126 1.28 -16.25 30.32
C VAL A 126 0.21 -16.91 29.45
N ALA A 127 -0.52 -16.12 28.65
CA ALA A 127 -1.52 -16.68 27.72
C ALA A 127 -0.86 -17.59 26.68
N ASN A 128 0.29 -17.20 26.13
CA ASN A 128 1.04 -18.06 25.20
C ASN A 128 1.46 -19.39 25.84
N HIS A 129 1.89 -19.38 27.11
CA HIS A 129 2.25 -20.58 27.85
C HIS A 129 1.05 -21.52 28.04
N PHE A 130 -0.12 -20.98 28.43
CA PHE A 130 -1.35 -21.78 28.52
C PHE A 130 -1.79 -22.32 27.16
N LEU A 131 -1.76 -21.49 26.12
CA LEU A 131 -2.15 -21.91 24.77
C LEU A 131 -1.23 -23.01 24.23
N TYR A 132 0.07 -22.95 24.51
CA TYR A 132 1.01 -24.01 24.13
C TYR A 132 0.67 -25.34 24.80
N ALA A 133 0.28 -25.32 26.08
CA ALA A 133 -0.13 -26.52 26.80
C ALA A 133 -1.48 -27.09 26.33
N MET A 134 -2.42 -26.23 25.93
CA MET A 134 -3.79 -26.65 25.56
C MET A 134 -4.00 -26.91 24.06
N SER A 135 -3.21 -26.26 23.21
CA SER A 135 -3.43 -26.21 21.77
C SER A 135 -2.08 -26.20 21.04
N PRO A 136 -1.37 -27.35 20.98
CA PRO A 136 -0.03 -27.44 20.39
C PRO A 136 0.00 -27.30 18.86
N THR A 137 -1.14 -26.97 18.23
CA THR A 137 -1.29 -26.84 16.77
C THR A 137 -1.40 -25.37 16.37
N LEU A 138 -1.26 -25.09 15.07
CA LEU A 138 -1.36 -23.74 14.49
C LEU A 138 -2.78 -23.13 14.49
N ASP A 139 -3.76 -23.79 15.10
CA ASP A 139 -5.19 -23.42 15.10
C ASP A 139 -5.62 -22.92 16.48
N TYR A 140 -5.69 -21.59 16.64
CA TYR A 140 -6.10 -20.91 17.86
C TYR A 140 -7.63 -20.76 17.90
N ARG A 141 -8.31 -21.79 18.42
CA ARG A 141 -9.79 -21.83 18.50
C ARG A 141 -10.34 -21.05 19.70
N LEU A 142 -11.57 -20.55 19.55
CA LEU A 142 -12.36 -19.93 20.62
C LEU A 142 -12.41 -20.79 21.89
N THR A 143 -12.59 -22.10 21.73
CA THR A 143 -12.66 -23.06 22.84
C THR A 143 -11.37 -23.11 23.66
N SER A 144 -10.21 -22.98 23.01
CA SER A 144 -8.91 -22.98 23.68
C SER A 144 -8.70 -21.68 24.46
N LEU A 145 -9.05 -20.54 23.86
CA LEU A 145 -8.95 -19.24 24.53
C LEU A 145 -9.93 -19.13 25.72
N SER A 146 -11.15 -19.67 25.59
CA SER A 146 -12.16 -19.63 26.66
C SER A 146 -11.78 -20.40 27.93
N ARG A 147 -10.71 -21.21 27.87
CA ARG A 147 -10.18 -21.99 28.99
C ARG A 147 -9.02 -21.29 29.70
N ILE A 148 -8.53 -20.17 29.18
CA ILE A 148 -7.49 -19.39 29.86
C ILE A 148 -8.13 -18.79 31.13
N PRO A 149 -7.61 -19.11 32.33
CA PRO A 149 -8.17 -18.59 33.57
C PRO A 149 -7.99 -17.07 33.60
N LEU A 150 -9.06 -16.31 33.86
CA LEU A 150 -9.01 -14.87 34.12
C LEU A 150 -9.13 -14.65 35.62
N LEU A 151 -8.08 -14.10 36.23
CA LEU A 151 -8.11 -13.72 37.65
C LEU A 151 -8.75 -12.34 37.78
N GLU A 152 -9.86 -12.25 38.51
CA GLU A 152 -10.58 -10.99 38.74
C GLU A 152 -9.75 -10.10 39.66
N ASP A 153 -9.25 -8.97 39.13
CA ASP A 153 -8.72 -7.82 39.88
C ASP A 153 -8.12 -6.82 38.88
N ALA A 154 -8.90 -5.79 38.53
CA ALA A 154 -8.48 -4.79 37.55
C ALA A 154 -7.45 -3.82 38.16
N ASN A 155 -6.27 -3.71 37.53
CA ASN A 155 -5.25 -2.73 37.90
C ASN A 155 -5.22 -1.58 36.87
N TYR A 156 -5.58 -0.37 37.31
CA TYR A 156 -5.70 0.82 36.44
C TYR A 156 -4.39 1.19 35.72
N GLU A 157 -3.24 1.15 36.41
CA GLU A 157 -1.95 1.50 35.81
C GLU A 157 -1.59 0.56 34.64
N LYS A 158 -2.01 -0.70 34.73
CA LYS A 158 -1.76 -1.70 33.68
C LYS A 158 -2.72 -1.58 32.50
N ILE A 159 -3.92 -1.03 32.72
CA ILE A 159 -4.81 -0.65 31.62
C ILE A 159 -4.17 0.45 30.76
N GLU A 160 -3.46 1.41 31.38
CA GLU A 160 -2.77 2.48 30.63
C GLU A 160 -1.60 1.94 29.79
N VAL A 161 -0.84 0.96 30.28
CA VAL A 161 0.20 0.27 29.49
C VAL A 161 -0.40 -0.33 28.20
N VAL A 162 -1.54 -1.01 28.30
CA VAL A 162 -2.20 -1.62 27.15
C VAL A 162 -2.76 -0.57 26.19
N LYS A 163 -3.33 0.52 26.71
CA LYS A 163 -3.81 1.63 25.87
C LYS A 163 -2.67 2.31 25.10
N GLU A 164 -1.53 2.53 25.75
CA GLU A 164 -0.35 3.08 25.09
C GLU A 164 0.18 2.14 24.00
N LEU A 165 0.22 0.83 24.25
CA LEU A 165 0.56 -0.17 23.23
C LEU A 165 -0.41 -0.13 22.03
N ILE A 166 -1.72 0.00 22.26
CA ILE A 166 -2.69 0.15 21.16
C ILE A 166 -2.39 1.42 20.35
N ASP A 167 -2.15 2.55 21.02
CA ASP A 167 -1.87 3.83 20.35
C ASP A 167 -0.59 3.79 19.52
N ILE A 168 0.49 3.22 20.07
CA ILE A 168 1.75 3.01 19.35
C ILE A 168 1.52 2.16 18.09
N PHE A 169 0.81 1.04 18.21
CA PHE A 169 0.55 0.16 17.07
C PHE A 169 -0.43 0.76 16.06
N LYS A 170 -1.34 1.65 16.49
CA LYS A 170 -2.19 2.41 15.59
C LYS A 170 -1.38 3.42 14.80
N LYS A 171 -0.56 4.22 15.49
CA LYS A 171 0.34 5.19 14.85
C LYS A 171 1.27 4.51 13.85
N ASP A 172 1.92 3.41 14.23
CA ASP A 172 2.75 2.61 13.31
C ASP A 172 1.98 2.13 12.08
N TRP A 173 0.74 1.65 12.24
CA TRP A 173 -0.10 1.21 11.11
C TRP A 173 -0.43 2.38 10.17
N ASP A 174 -0.74 3.54 10.74
CA ASP A 174 -1.15 4.76 10.03
C ASP A 174 0.03 5.52 9.40
N LEU A 175 1.27 5.03 9.47
CA LEU A 175 2.40 5.61 8.72
C LEU A 175 2.47 5.11 7.26
N PHE A 176 1.75 4.04 6.92
CA PHE A 176 1.89 3.36 5.63
C PHE A 176 0.62 3.47 4.79
N GLU A 177 0.78 3.57 3.46
CA GLU A 177 -0.32 3.78 2.49
C GLU A 177 -1.40 2.70 2.47
N ARG A 178 -1.14 1.55 3.11
CA ARG A 178 -2.10 0.46 3.27
C ARG A 178 -3.12 0.73 4.37
N SER A 179 -2.86 1.67 5.27
CA SER A 179 -3.86 2.16 6.22
C SER A 179 -4.71 3.25 5.58
N TRP A 180 -6.03 3.14 5.73
CA TRP A 180 -6.94 4.25 5.43
C TRP A 180 -6.82 5.40 6.43
N GLY A 181 -6.09 5.21 7.54
CA GLY A 181 -5.78 6.26 8.52
C GLY A 181 -4.49 7.04 8.21
N MET A 182 -3.79 6.73 7.11
CA MET A 182 -2.55 7.43 6.78
C MET A 182 -2.79 8.91 6.54
N LYS A 183 -1.99 9.74 7.23
CA LYS A 183 -2.04 11.20 7.11
C LYS A 183 -1.07 11.75 6.07
N SER A 184 0.19 11.37 6.16
CA SER A 184 1.28 11.83 5.28
C SER A 184 2.49 10.91 5.42
N HIS A 185 3.45 11.02 4.50
CA HIS A 185 4.72 10.30 4.65
C HIS A 185 5.53 10.85 5.84
N PRO A 186 6.22 10.01 6.64
CA PRO A 186 6.96 10.45 7.83
C PRO A 186 8.02 11.52 7.57
N PHE A 187 8.59 11.55 6.35
CA PHE A 187 9.59 12.56 5.99
C PHE A 187 9.05 13.99 5.97
N LEU A 188 7.74 14.17 5.82
CA LEU A 188 7.11 15.49 5.81
C LEU A 188 6.86 16.04 7.23
N LEU A 189 7.13 15.25 8.27
CA LEU A 189 6.94 15.65 9.66
C LEU A 189 8.14 16.43 10.23
N ASN A 190 9.28 16.42 9.53
CA ASN A 190 10.51 17.09 9.95
C ASN A 190 10.67 18.44 9.23
N ARG A 191 11.42 19.36 9.85
CA ARG A 191 11.62 20.74 9.37
C ARG A 191 12.98 21.00 8.72
N THR A 192 13.85 20.00 8.65
CA THR A 192 15.14 20.12 7.98
C THR A 192 14.99 20.00 6.47
N ASN A 193 15.90 20.62 5.72
CA ASN A 193 15.88 20.58 4.24
C ASN A 193 16.73 19.44 3.66
N LEU A 194 17.59 18.80 4.46
CA LEU A 194 18.42 17.69 4.02
C LEU A 194 17.73 16.36 4.33
N ILE A 195 17.37 15.59 3.30
CA ILE A 195 16.66 14.31 3.42
C ILE A 195 17.48 13.28 4.21
N GLN A 196 18.81 13.33 4.14
CA GLN A 196 19.66 12.46 4.95
C GLN A 196 19.45 12.67 6.46
N ASP A 197 19.31 13.91 6.90
CA ASP A 197 19.04 14.25 8.31
C ASP A 197 17.61 13.87 8.71
N ILE A 198 16.66 14.03 7.78
CA ILE A 198 15.27 13.58 7.97
C ILE A 198 15.23 12.06 8.17
N TYR A 199 15.93 11.31 7.32
CA TYR A 199 16.00 9.86 7.43
C TYR A 199 16.67 9.43 8.74
N THR A 200 17.76 10.09 9.14
CA THR A 200 18.44 9.84 10.43
C THR A 200 17.51 10.11 11.61
N SER A 201 16.77 11.23 11.58
CA SER A 201 15.77 11.56 12.59
C SER A 201 14.63 10.54 12.62
N HIS A 202 14.18 10.08 11.46
CA HIS A 202 13.17 9.04 11.34
C HIS A 202 13.65 7.72 11.95
N LEU A 203 14.89 7.31 11.70
CA LEU A 203 15.48 6.12 12.32
C LEU A 203 15.55 6.24 13.85
N ASN A 204 15.95 7.39 14.37
CA ASN A 204 15.99 7.63 15.81
C ASN A 204 14.58 7.54 16.42
N TYR A 205 13.58 8.11 15.74
CA TYR A 205 12.18 7.96 16.12
C TYR A 205 11.75 6.49 16.13
N CYS A 206 11.99 5.74 15.05
CA CYS A 206 11.68 4.31 14.96
C CYS A 206 12.29 3.52 16.12
N ASN A 207 13.58 3.73 16.41
CA ASN A 207 14.27 3.06 17.50
C ASN A 207 13.63 3.40 18.85
N SER A 208 13.33 4.67 19.12
CA SER A 208 12.68 5.09 20.37
C SER A 208 11.29 4.46 20.56
N VAL A 209 10.51 4.33 19.48
CA VAL A 209 9.19 3.69 19.51
C VAL A 209 9.32 2.19 19.78
N VAL A 210 10.30 1.53 19.16
CA VAL A 210 10.57 0.10 19.39
C VAL A 210 11.05 -0.15 20.82
N GLU A 211 11.97 0.65 21.34
CA GLU A 211 12.45 0.57 22.72
C GLU A 211 11.30 0.78 23.73
N ARG A 212 10.46 1.80 23.49
CA ARG A 212 9.27 2.03 24.31
C ARG A 212 8.31 0.84 24.28
N THR A 213 8.13 0.24 23.11
CA THR A 213 7.27 -0.94 22.95
C THR A 213 7.83 -2.15 23.68
N ILE A 214 9.15 -2.39 23.62
CA ILE A 214 9.82 -3.46 24.38
C ILE A 214 9.59 -3.27 25.88
N TYR A 215 9.74 -2.04 26.38
CA TYR A 215 9.49 -1.72 27.78
C TYR A 215 8.03 -2.02 28.17
N LEU A 216 7.06 -1.53 27.39
CA LEU A 216 5.64 -1.72 27.69
C LEU A 216 5.19 -3.19 27.60
N GLU A 217 5.64 -3.94 26.58
CA GLU A 217 5.34 -5.37 26.48
C GLU A 217 5.99 -6.17 27.63
N ARG A 218 7.20 -5.79 28.07
CA ARG A 218 7.84 -6.37 29.26
C ARG A 218 7.05 -6.08 30.52
N GLU A 219 6.57 -4.86 30.71
CA GLU A 219 5.74 -4.48 31.85
C GLU A 219 4.40 -5.22 31.87
N ASN A 220 3.77 -5.39 30.71
CA ASN A 220 2.58 -6.22 30.55
C ASN A 220 2.88 -7.68 30.93
N ASN A 221 3.98 -8.25 30.43
CA ASN A 221 4.40 -9.61 30.78
C ASN A 221 4.67 -9.77 32.28
N LYS A 222 5.43 -8.85 32.88
CA LYS A 222 5.77 -8.86 34.30
C LYS A 222 4.51 -8.89 35.16
N TYR A 223 3.55 -8.00 34.85
CA TYR A 223 2.27 -7.95 35.57
C TYR A 223 1.53 -9.28 35.55
N PHE A 224 1.34 -9.90 34.37
CA PHE A 224 0.63 -11.18 34.31
C PHE A 224 1.43 -12.34 34.89
N ILE A 225 2.76 -12.34 34.81
CA ILE A 225 3.59 -13.38 35.44
C ILE A 225 3.45 -13.32 36.97
N GLU A 226 3.46 -12.11 37.55
CA GLU A 226 3.24 -11.89 38.99
C GLU A 226 1.82 -12.29 39.39
N LYS A 227 0.81 -11.81 38.65
CA LYS A 227 -0.62 -12.09 38.92
C LYS A 227 -0.93 -13.59 38.95
N TYR A 228 -0.25 -14.40 38.14
CA TYR A 228 -0.43 -15.85 38.08
C TYR A 228 0.61 -16.64 38.88
N ASN A 229 1.53 -15.98 39.59
CA ASN A 229 2.62 -16.60 40.35
C ASN A 229 3.56 -17.51 39.51
N LEU A 230 3.85 -17.12 38.26
CA LEU A 230 4.63 -17.93 37.30
C LEU A 230 6.10 -17.49 37.14
N HIS A 231 6.65 -16.78 38.12
CA HIS A 231 8.00 -16.19 38.07
C HIS A 231 9.13 -17.22 37.85
N ASN A 232 8.94 -18.46 38.33
CA ASN A 232 9.92 -19.55 38.15
C ASN A 232 9.80 -20.27 36.79
N SER A 233 8.74 -20.02 36.03
CA SER A 233 8.43 -20.76 34.80
C SER A 233 8.54 -19.90 33.55
N ILE A 234 8.32 -18.59 33.67
CA ILE A 234 8.22 -17.68 32.54
C ILE A 234 9.06 -16.42 32.81
N SER A 235 9.93 -16.06 31.86
CA SER A 235 10.64 -14.79 31.88
C SER A 235 9.82 -13.68 31.21
N SER A 236 9.82 -12.48 31.79
CA SER A 236 9.17 -11.28 31.24
C SER A 236 9.91 -10.64 30.06
N SER A 237 11.09 -11.15 29.68
CA SER A 237 11.90 -10.62 28.58
C SER A 237 11.11 -10.50 27.28
N VAL A 238 11.48 -9.56 26.40
CA VAL A 238 10.89 -9.41 25.08
C VAL A 238 12.03 -9.28 24.09
N ASP A 239 12.05 -10.14 23.08
CA ASP A 239 13.09 -10.12 22.05
C ASP A 239 12.73 -9.07 20.99
N LEU A 240 13.76 -8.37 20.49
CA LEU A 240 13.60 -7.32 19.48
C LEU A 240 12.87 -7.82 18.22
N LYS A 241 13.13 -9.06 17.79
CA LYS A 241 12.48 -9.69 16.62
C LYS A 241 10.98 -9.95 16.79
N ASP A 242 10.49 -10.03 18.03
CA ASP A 242 9.08 -10.34 18.34
C ASP A 242 8.19 -9.09 18.33
N ILE A 243 8.79 -7.90 18.33
CA ILE A 243 8.06 -6.62 18.27
C ILE A 243 7.48 -6.42 16.87
N SER A 244 6.19 -6.71 16.73
CA SER A 244 5.46 -6.71 15.44
C SER A 244 5.10 -5.33 14.85
N LEU A 245 5.86 -4.30 15.19
CA LEU A 245 5.77 -2.98 14.56
C LEU A 245 6.36 -3.02 13.15
N THR A 246 5.74 -2.34 12.20
CA THR A 246 6.23 -2.27 10.82
C THR A 246 7.55 -1.49 10.74
N LEU A 247 7.69 -0.47 11.60
CA LEU A 247 8.94 0.30 11.78
C LEU A 247 10.09 -0.53 12.36
N ASN A 248 9.82 -1.69 12.98
CA ASN A 248 10.87 -2.56 13.52
C ASN A 248 11.44 -3.45 12.41
N PRO A 249 12.66 -3.18 11.91
CA PRO A 249 13.18 -3.89 10.75
C PRO A 249 13.54 -5.36 11.08
N TYR A 250 13.77 -5.69 12.36
CA TYR A 250 14.04 -7.06 12.81
C TYR A 250 12.81 -7.98 12.74
N SER A 251 11.60 -7.41 12.83
CA SER A 251 10.35 -8.15 12.61
C SER A 251 9.97 -8.20 11.13
N ARG A 252 10.30 -7.14 10.39
CA ARG A 252 9.98 -6.97 8.97
C ARG A 252 10.86 -7.85 8.06
N TYR A 253 12.12 -8.06 8.43
CA TYR A 253 13.09 -8.84 7.66
C TYR A 253 13.66 -9.99 8.48
N SER A 254 13.19 -11.21 8.23
CA SER A 254 13.80 -12.41 8.81
C SER A 254 15.16 -12.66 8.16
N ASN A 255 16.21 -12.89 8.97
CA ASN A 255 17.52 -13.40 8.53
C ASN A 255 18.15 -12.61 7.36
N SER A 256 18.36 -11.31 7.54
CA SER A 256 19.09 -10.46 6.58
C SER A 256 20.40 -10.00 7.21
N ASP A 257 21.52 -10.08 6.49
CA ASP A 257 22.82 -9.64 7.02
C ASP A 257 22.90 -8.10 7.11
N ASP A 258 22.21 -7.35 6.24
CA ASP A 258 22.14 -5.87 6.28
C ASP A 258 20.71 -5.31 6.46
N ILE A 259 20.09 -5.60 7.62
CA ILE A 259 18.74 -5.13 7.98
C ILE A 259 18.56 -3.61 7.81
N SER A 260 19.55 -2.81 8.20
CA SER A 260 19.50 -1.34 8.17
C SER A 260 19.49 -0.78 6.74
N LEU A 261 20.31 -1.34 5.85
CA LEU A 261 20.39 -0.93 4.44
C LEU A 261 19.10 -1.30 3.70
N LYS A 262 18.52 -2.46 4.01
CA LYS A 262 17.24 -2.87 3.45
C LYS A 262 16.09 -1.98 3.90
N LEU A 263 16.05 -1.62 5.19
CA LEU A 263 15.09 -0.64 5.71
C LEU A 263 15.21 0.69 4.98
N ARG A 264 16.44 1.19 4.77
CA ARG A 264 16.68 2.44 4.01
C ARG A 264 16.08 2.33 2.61
N SER A 265 16.40 1.27 1.87
CA SER A 265 15.90 1.09 0.51
C SER A 265 14.38 1.02 0.44
N ASP A 266 13.74 0.24 1.30
CA ASP A 266 12.28 0.13 1.37
C ASP A 266 11.61 1.46 1.76
N THR A 267 12.20 2.22 2.69
CA THR A 267 11.68 3.54 3.10
C THR A 267 11.67 4.52 1.92
N PHE A 268 12.72 4.50 1.09
CA PHE A 268 12.77 5.35 -0.09
C PHE A 268 11.85 4.88 -1.22
N ALA A 269 11.64 3.57 -1.37
CA ALA A 269 10.60 3.05 -2.28
C ALA A 269 9.19 3.47 -1.84
N GLU A 270 8.89 3.42 -0.53
CA GLU A 270 7.64 3.91 0.05
C GLU A 270 7.48 5.43 -0.12
N PHE A 271 8.55 6.20 0.03
CA PHE A 271 8.57 7.64 -0.24
C PHE A 271 8.26 7.97 -1.71
N ILE A 272 8.85 7.24 -2.66
CA ILE A 272 8.56 7.42 -4.09
C ILE A 272 7.10 7.07 -4.39
N SER A 273 6.55 5.99 -3.81
CA SER A 273 5.13 5.65 -3.92
C SER A 273 4.22 6.77 -3.43
N TYR A 274 4.53 7.37 -2.28
CA TYR A 274 3.77 8.50 -1.73
C TYR A 274 3.88 9.74 -2.64
N THR A 275 5.07 10.00 -3.18
CA THR A 275 5.32 11.11 -4.11
C THR A 275 4.48 10.96 -5.38
N ILE A 276 4.43 9.75 -5.96
CA ILE A 276 3.53 9.44 -7.09
C ILE A 276 2.06 9.57 -6.68
N GLY A 277 1.72 9.23 -5.44
CA GLY A 277 0.39 9.50 -4.89
C GLY A 277 0.04 10.99 -4.84
N CYS A 278 1.00 11.87 -4.55
CA CYS A 278 0.81 13.31 -4.66
C CYS A 278 0.68 13.76 -6.12
N GLN A 279 1.49 13.22 -7.03
CA GLN A 279 1.39 13.49 -8.47
C GLN A 279 0.01 13.09 -9.02
N MET A 280 -0.53 11.95 -8.60
CA MET A 280 -1.86 11.47 -9.01
C MET A 280 -3.02 12.21 -8.32
N GLY A 281 -2.74 13.02 -7.29
CA GLY A 281 -3.74 13.69 -6.45
C GLY A 281 -4.38 12.81 -5.37
N ARG A 282 -3.88 11.59 -5.15
CA ARG A 282 -4.33 10.71 -4.06
C ARG A 282 -4.04 11.33 -2.69
N TYR A 283 -2.88 11.94 -2.56
CA TYR A 283 -2.46 12.73 -1.38
C TYR A 283 -2.16 14.17 -1.80
N SER A 284 -1.96 15.05 -0.83
CA SER A 284 -1.56 16.43 -1.07
C SER A 284 -0.61 16.94 0.02
N LEU A 285 0.17 17.97 -0.31
CA LEU A 285 0.91 18.77 0.67
C LEU A 285 0.02 19.80 1.38
N ASP A 286 -1.16 20.10 0.82
CA ASP A 286 -2.09 21.12 1.32
C ASP A 286 -3.24 20.55 2.19
N ARG A 287 -3.36 19.21 2.26
CA ARG A 287 -4.41 18.53 3.04
C ARG A 287 -3.84 17.27 3.69
N GLU A 288 -4.18 17.06 4.96
CA GLU A 288 -3.85 15.81 5.66
C GLU A 288 -4.73 14.66 5.18
N GLY A 289 -4.12 13.48 5.00
CA GLY A 289 -4.82 12.24 4.73
C GLY A 289 -5.12 12.00 3.26
N LEU A 290 -5.90 10.95 3.01
CA LEU A 290 -6.35 10.58 1.67
C LEU A 290 -7.27 11.66 1.09
N VAL A 291 -6.83 12.33 0.02
CA VAL A 291 -7.55 13.46 -0.58
C VAL A 291 -8.51 13.01 -1.66
N TYR A 292 -8.05 12.18 -2.59
CA TYR A 292 -8.87 11.68 -3.70
C TYR A 292 -8.74 10.16 -3.86
N ALA A 293 -9.87 9.47 -3.76
CA ALA A 293 -10.03 8.03 -4.03
C ALA A 293 -11.51 7.74 -4.37
N HIS A 294 -12.02 8.46 -5.36
CA HIS A 294 -13.40 8.35 -5.83
C HIS A 294 -13.45 7.72 -7.22
N GLU A 295 -14.62 7.32 -7.69
CA GLU A 295 -14.74 6.70 -9.02
C GLU A 295 -14.83 7.75 -10.13
N GLY A 296 -14.14 7.52 -11.24
CA GLY A 296 -14.39 8.22 -12.51
C GLY A 296 -13.88 9.66 -12.58
N ASN A 297 -12.87 10.04 -11.79
CA ASN A 297 -12.39 11.42 -11.68
C ASN A 297 -13.45 12.45 -11.19
N LYS A 298 -14.57 11.98 -10.62
CA LYS A 298 -15.71 12.84 -10.26
C LYS A 298 -15.38 13.73 -9.05
N GLY A 299 -15.59 15.04 -9.20
CA GLY A 299 -15.30 16.03 -8.16
C GLY A 299 -13.82 16.38 -8.00
N PHE A 300 -12.93 15.85 -8.85
CA PHE A 300 -11.50 16.18 -8.79
C PHE A 300 -11.24 17.65 -9.11
N ALA A 301 -11.92 18.19 -10.13
CA ALA A 301 -11.81 19.60 -10.51
C ALA A 301 -12.25 20.55 -9.37
N ASP A 302 -13.27 20.18 -8.60
CA ASP A 302 -13.72 20.95 -7.44
C ASP A 302 -12.65 20.98 -6.35
N LEU A 303 -12.00 19.85 -6.07
CA LEU A 303 -10.87 19.79 -5.13
C LEU A 303 -9.72 20.70 -5.58
N VAL A 304 -9.39 20.69 -6.87
CA VAL A 304 -8.37 21.58 -7.45
C VAL A 304 -8.77 23.04 -7.25
N ALA A 305 -10.02 23.42 -7.56
CA ALA A 305 -10.53 24.78 -7.41
C ALA A 305 -10.56 25.26 -5.95
N GLU A 306 -10.87 24.37 -5.00
CA GLU A 306 -10.77 24.62 -3.56
C GLU A 306 -9.32 24.77 -3.05
N GLY A 307 -8.34 24.48 -3.90
CA GLY A 307 -6.93 24.58 -3.57
C GLY A 307 -6.38 23.38 -2.83
N ALA A 308 -6.94 22.19 -3.05
CA ALA A 308 -6.46 20.95 -2.45
C ALA A 308 -5.05 20.55 -2.93
N TYR A 309 -4.53 21.13 -4.01
CA TYR A 309 -3.22 20.80 -4.62
C TYR A 309 -2.45 22.06 -5.05
N LYS A 310 -2.45 23.10 -4.21
CA LYS A 310 -1.81 24.39 -4.49
C LYS A 310 -0.29 24.31 -4.45
N THR A 311 0.27 23.68 -3.42
CA THR A 311 1.72 23.66 -3.18
C THR A 311 2.43 22.76 -4.19
N PHE A 312 1.83 21.61 -4.51
CA PHE A 312 2.31 20.69 -5.54
C PHE A 312 1.12 20.24 -6.39
N PRO A 313 0.92 20.82 -7.60
CA PRO A 313 -0.21 20.51 -8.44
C PRO A 313 -0.25 19.04 -8.84
N ALA A 314 -1.36 18.39 -8.54
CA ALA A 314 -1.64 17.07 -9.07
C ALA A 314 -1.76 17.12 -10.60
N ASP A 315 -1.42 16.01 -11.23
CA ASP A 315 -1.51 15.82 -12.66
C ASP A 315 -2.93 16.03 -13.19
N SER A 316 -3.06 16.57 -14.40
CA SER A 316 -4.34 17.09 -14.89
C SER A 316 -5.31 16.00 -15.37
N ASP A 317 -4.79 14.91 -15.95
CA ASP A 317 -5.60 13.86 -16.57
C ASP A 317 -5.47 12.49 -15.88
N GLY A 318 -4.54 12.36 -14.94
CA GLY A 318 -4.25 11.14 -14.20
C GLY A 318 -3.39 10.14 -14.98
N ILE A 319 -2.66 10.60 -16.01
CA ILE A 319 -1.78 9.81 -16.87
C ILE A 319 -0.34 10.29 -16.70
N LEU A 320 0.50 9.47 -16.07
CA LEU A 320 1.90 9.84 -15.81
C LEU A 320 2.87 8.95 -16.63
N PRO A 321 3.60 9.50 -17.61
CA PRO A 321 4.61 8.76 -18.36
C PRO A 321 5.71 8.18 -17.45
N LEU A 322 6.02 6.88 -17.61
CA LEU A 322 6.97 6.11 -16.80
C LEU A 322 8.09 5.54 -17.68
N MET A 323 8.74 6.42 -18.43
CA MET A 323 9.70 6.07 -19.49
C MET A 323 11.16 5.98 -19.00
N ASP A 324 11.97 5.20 -19.71
CA ASP A 324 13.42 5.07 -19.48
C ASP A 324 14.23 6.29 -19.95
N ASP A 325 13.63 7.14 -20.79
CA ASP A 325 14.18 8.40 -21.30
C ASP A 325 13.18 9.56 -21.08
N GLU A 326 13.69 10.79 -21.07
CA GLU A 326 12.88 12.01 -20.90
C GLU A 326 12.23 12.42 -22.24
N TRP A 327 11.04 11.89 -22.49
CA TRP A 327 10.24 12.25 -23.68
C TRP A 327 9.16 13.27 -23.38
N PHE A 328 8.77 13.47 -22.12
CA PHE A 328 7.70 14.36 -21.68
C PHE A 328 8.19 15.20 -20.51
N GLU A 329 7.85 16.49 -20.50
CA GLU A 329 8.32 17.44 -19.47
C GLU A 329 7.76 17.11 -18.07
N ASP A 330 6.57 16.53 -18.04
CA ASP A 330 5.79 16.19 -16.86
C ASP A 330 5.86 14.68 -16.51
N ASP A 331 6.90 13.98 -16.97
CA ASP A 331 7.07 12.57 -16.62
C ASP A 331 7.32 12.36 -15.11
N VAL A 332 7.08 11.13 -14.65
CA VAL A 332 7.18 10.78 -13.21
C VAL A 332 8.51 11.18 -12.59
N THR A 333 9.62 11.07 -13.34
CA THR A 333 10.96 11.35 -12.83
C THR A 333 11.15 12.85 -12.62
N SER A 334 10.79 13.66 -13.62
CA SER A 334 10.85 15.12 -13.55
C SER A 334 9.96 15.64 -12.43
N ARG A 335 8.78 15.04 -12.24
CA ARG A 335 7.87 15.37 -11.14
C ARG A 335 8.37 14.91 -9.76
N VAL A 336 9.17 13.85 -9.66
CA VAL A 336 9.85 13.50 -8.38
C VAL A 336 10.87 14.58 -8.03
N LYS A 337 11.68 15.04 -8.99
CA LYS A 337 12.61 16.16 -8.78
C LYS A 337 11.87 17.43 -8.37
N GLU A 338 10.77 17.76 -9.05
CA GLU A 338 9.91 18.89 -8.70
C GLU A 338 9.37 18.78 -7.27
N PHE A 339 8.90 17.60 -6.87
CA PHE A 339 8.40 17.36 -5.51
C PHE A 339 9.48 17.59 -4.47
N VAL A 340 10.68 17.03 -4.66
CA VAL A 340 11.81 17.21 -3.73
C VAL A 340 12.16 18.69 -3.59
N ARG A 341 12.23 19.42 -4.72
CA ARG A 341 12.46 20.87 -4.74
C ARG A 341 11.35 21.64 -4.02
N THR A 342 10.09 21.24 -4.19
CA THR A 342 8.93 21.91 -3.60
C THR A 342 8.92 21.78 -2.09
N VAL A 343 9.25 20.58 -1.57
CA VAL A 343 9.20 20.31 -0.13
C VAL A 343 10.42 20.85 0.60
N TRP A 344 11.62 20.70 0.02
CA TRP A 344 12.89 20.98 0.73
C TRP A 344 13.73 22.09 0.12
N GLY A 345 13.25 22.73 -0.95
CA GLY A 345 13.93 23.85 -1.61
C GLY A 345 15.02 23.44 -2.61
N GLU A 346 15.58 24.44 -3.27
CA GLU A 346 16.63 24.27 -4.29
C GLU A 346 18.03 24.06 -3.68
N GLU A 347 18.29 24.61 -2.49
CA GLU A 347 19.62 24.69 -1.86
C GLU A 347 20.33 23.32 -1.78
N HIS A 348 19.63 22.28 -1.32
CA HIS A 348 20.15 20.91 -1.20
C HIS A 348 19.54 19.94 -2.21
N LEU A 349 18.96 20.44 -3.32
CA LEU A 349 18.21 19.58 -4.25
C LEU A 349 19.09 18.44 -4.80
N GLN A 350 20.32 18.75 -5.21
CA GLN A 350 21.23 17.74 -5.76
C GLN A 350 21.63 16.68 -4.73
N GLU A 351 22.02 17.09 -3.52
CA GLU A 351 22.37 16.19 -2.41
C GLU A 351 21.18 15.29 -2.03
N ASN A 352 19.97 15.85 -2.01
CA ASN A 352 18.73 15.12 -1.73
C ASN A 352 18.44 14.06 -2.79
N LEU A 353 18.59 14.40 -4.08
CA LEU A 353 18.41 13.46 -5.19
C LEU A 353 19.46 12.35 -5.15
N GLU A 354 20.72 12.68 -4.85
CA GLU A 354 21.81 11.72 -4.69
C GLU A 354 21.50 10.74 -3.55
N PHE A 355 21.08 11.24 -2.40
CA PHE A 355 20.73 10.39 -1.26
C PHE A 355 19.55 9.45 -1.56
N ILE A 356 18.53 9.91 -2.31
CA ILE A 356 17.43 9.08 -2.79
C ILE A 356 17.96 7.98 -3.73
N ALA A 357 18.74 8.36 -4.74
CA ALA A 357 19.28 7.46 -5.74
C ALA A 357 20.18 6.35 -5.13
N GLU A 358 21.07 6.74 -4.21
CA GLU A 358 21.91 5.81 -3.45
C GLU A 358 21.07 4.84 -2.63
N SER A 359 20.02 5.33 -1.95
CA SER A 359 19.13 4.52 -1.13
C SER A 359 18.38 3.45 -1.95
N LEU A 360 17.93 3.81 -3.15
CA LEU A 360 17.29 2.88 -4.09
C LEU A 360 18.30 1.84 -4.63
N CYS A 361 19.57 2.21 -4.78
CA CYS A 361 20.64 1.30 -5.22
C CYS A 361 21.09 0.27 -4.17
N LEU A 362 20.62 0.36 -2.91
CA LEU A 362 20.99 -0.59 -1.85
C LEU A 362 20.37 -1.97 -2.09
N TYR A 363 19.04 -2.03 -2.26
CA TYR A 363 18.30 -3.28 -2.38
C TYR A 363 17.27 -3.30 -3.51
N ALA A 364 16.78 -2.16 -3.99
CA ALA A 364 15.74 -2.12 -5.01
C ALA A 364 16.32 -2.34 -6.43
N ILE A 365 17.43 -1.68 -6.75
CA ILE A 365 18.11 -1.79 -8.05
C ILE A 365 19.62 -1.91 -7.86
N LYS A 366 20.32 -2.48 -8.85
CA LYS A 366 21.79 -2.52 -8.82
C LYS A 366 22.37 -1.14 -9.18
N PRO A 367 23.50 -0.74 -8.59
CA PRO A 367 24.21 0.47 -9.01
C PRO A 367 24.78 0.29 -10.41
N LYS A 368 24.83 1.37 -11.19
CA LYS A 368 25.42 1.42 -12.53
C LYS A 368 26.40 2.59 -12.58
N LYS A 369 27.60 2.35 -13.10
CA LYS A 369 28.67 3.37 -13.13
C LYS A 369 28.31 4.49 -14.10
N GLY A 370 28.54 5.73 -13.67
CA GLY A 370 28.40 6.93 -14.50
C GLY A 370 26.97 7.43 -14.69
N GLU A 371 25.97 6.87 -13.98
CA GLU A 371 24.62 7.46 -13.91
C GLU A 371 24.58 8.59 -12.89
N SER A 372 23.94 9.70 -13.27
CA SER A 372 23.51 10.74 -12.36
C SER A 372 22.42 10.22 -11.40
N ALA A 373 22.16 10.99 -10.34
CA ALA A 373 21.08 10.69 -9.40
C ALA A 373 19.71 10.59 -10.09
N LEU A 374 19.42 11.52 -11.02
CA LEU A 374 18.13 11.56 -11.73
C LEU A 374 17.97 10.38 -12.69
N GLU A 375 19.02 9.98 -13.41
CA GLU A 375 19.01 8.79 -14.26
C GLU A 375 18.82 7.50 -13.43
N THR A 376 19.42 7.45 -12.23
CA THR A 376 19.24 6.33 -11.31
C THR A 376 17.78 6.22 -10.84
N ILE A 377 17.16 7.35 -10.46
CA ILE A 377 15.74 7.41 -10.09
C ILE A 377 14.85 7.00 -11.28
N ARG A 378 15.13 7.51 -12.48
CA ARG A 378 14.42 7.13 -13.72
C ARG A 378 14.48 5.62 -13.98
N ARG A 379 15.66 5.02 -13.78
CA ARG A 379 15.84 3.57 -13.93
C ARG A 379 15.08 2.78 -12.86
N TYR A 380 15.06 3.24 -11.61
CA TYR A 380 14.21 2.63 -10.58
C TYR A 380 12.73 2.64 -11.00
N LEU A 381 12.24 3.80 -11.44
CA LEU A 381 10.86 4.02 -11.86
C LEU A 381 10.46 3.10 -13.03
N SER A 382 11.26 3.05 -14.10
CA SER A 382 10.97 2.27 -15.31
C SER A 382 11.17 0.74 -15.18
N THR A 383 11.91 0.27 -14.16
CA THR A 383 12.30 -1.16 -14.06
C THR A 383 11.85 -1.88 -12.79
N GLN A 384 11.61 -1.14 -11.70
CA GLN A 384 11.40 -1.73 -10.37
C GLN A 384 10.15 -1.21 -9.67
N PHE A 385 9.80 0.08 -9.81
CA PHE A 385 8.64 0.67 -9.13
C PHE A 385 7.35 -0.16 -9.28
N TRP A 386 7.02 -0.60 -10.50
CA TRP A 386 5.82 -1.40 -10.75
C TRP A 386 5.80 -2.72 -9.95
N LYS A 387 6.94 -3.38 -9.78
CA LYS A 387 7.04 -4.63 -9.00
C LYS A 387 6.80 -4.37 -7.52
N ASP A 388 7.36 -3.28 -7.00
CA ASP A 388 7.18 -2.87 -5.61
C ASP A 388 5.73 -2.47 -5.34
N HIS A 389 5.13 -1.72 -6.26
CA HIS A 389 3.72 -1.33 -6.23
C HIS A 389 2.77 -2.54 -6.27
N LEU A 390 3.01 -3.51 -7.16
CA LEU A 390 2.25 -4.77 -7.19
C LEU A 390 2.34 -5.53 -5.88
N LYS A 391 3.52 -5.57 -5.25
CA LYS A 391 3.74 -6.23 -3.96
C LYS A 391 3.01 -5.50 -2.83
N MET A 392 3.14 -4.17 -2.76
CA MET A 392 2.51 -3.33 -1.74
C MET A 392 0.99 -3.53 -1.73
N TYR A 393 0.38 -3.49 -2.91
CA TYR A 393 -1.07 -3.60 -3.08
C TYR A 393 -1.57 -5.04 -3.29
N LYS A 394 -0.79 -6.06 -2.92
CA LYS A 394 -1.20 -7.49 -2.96
C LYS A 394 -1.79 -7.93 -4.30
N LYS A 395 -1.16 -7.51 -5.40
CA LYS A 395 -1.62 -7.72 -6.79
C LYS A 395 -3.01 -7.13 -7.07
N ARG A 396 -3.35 -6.03 -6.42
CA ARG A 396 -4.51 -5.14 -6.67
C ARG A 396 -4.03 -3.69 -6.77
N PRO A 397 -3.13 -3.40 -7.73
CA PRO A 397 -2.49 -2.08 -7.83
C PRO A 397 -3.51 -0.98 -8.07
N ILE A 398 -3.23 0.22 -7.54
CA ILE A 398 -4.09 1.40 -7.72
C ILE A 398 -3.63 2.31 -8.86
N TYR A 399 -2.32 2.43 -9.08
CA TYR A 399 -1.76 2.96 -10.33
C TYR A 399 -1.58 1.79 -11.28
N TRP A 400 -2.21 1.84 -12.45
CA TRP A 400 -2.15 0.79 -13.46
C TRP A 400 -1.10 1.12 -14.51
N LEU A 401 -0.21 0.17 -14.78
CA LEU A 401 0.84 0.33 -15.77
C LEU A 401 0.32 -0.09 -17.15
N PHE A 402 0.01 0.90 -17.98
CA PHE A 402 -0.16 0.70 -19.42
C PHE A 402 1.21 0.58 -20.06
N SER A 403 1.40 -0.42 -20.90
CA SER A 403 2.71 -0.73 -21.49
C SER A 403 2.57 -1.20 -22.93
N SER A 404 3.39 -0.65 -23.82
CA SER A 404 3.39 -1.00 -25.24
C SER A 404 3.87 -2.42 -25.52
N GLY A 405 4.72 -2.96 -24.64
CA GLY A 405 5.28 -4.29 -24.77
C GLY A 405 6.69 -4.42 -24.23
N LYS A 406 7.48 -5.22 -24.93
CA LYS A 406 8.79 -5.70 -24.49
C LYS A 406 9.87 -4.61 -24.59
N GLU A 407 9.80 -3.80 -25.64
CA GLU A 407 10.75 -2.70 -25.88
C GLU A 407 10.44 -1.49 -25.01
N LYS A 408 9.30 -1.50 -24.29
CA LYS A 408 8.84 -0.41 -23.42
C LYS A 408 8.84 0.93 -24.16
N ALA A 409 8.38 0.89 -25.41
CA ALA A 409 8.31 2.06 -26.27
C ALA A 409 7.38 3.15 -25.72
N PHE A 410 6.35 2.76 -24.98
CA PHE A 410 5.53 3.65 -24.18
C PHE A 410 5.06 2.92 -22.92
N GLU A 411 5.26 3.55 -21.77
CA GLU A 411 4.73 3.12 -20.49
C GLU A 411 4.19 4.34 -19.75
N CYS A 412 3.01 4.20 -19.16
CA CYS A 412 2.45 5.22 -18.27
C CYS A 412 1.67 4.59 -17.13
N LEU A 413 1.59 5.34 -16.02
CA LEU A 413 0.76 5.02 -14.89
C LEU A 413 -0.58 5.74 -15.03
N VAL A 414 -1.67 5.02 -14.81
CA VAL A 414 -3.01 5.59 -14.74
C VAL A 414 -3.60 5.32 -13.37
N TYR A 415 -4.08 6.35 -12.68
CA TYR A 415 -4.71 6.14 -11.37
C TYR A 415 -6.14 5.57 -11.54
N LEU A 416 -6.38 4.37 -11.00
CA LEU A 416 -7.66 3.65 -11.01
C LEU A 416 -8.87 4.56 -10.70
N HIS A 417 -8.74 5.41 -9.68
CA HIS A 417 -9.81 6.29 -9.19
C HIS A 417 -10.05 7.50 -10.12
N ARG A 418 -9.09 7.81 -11.00
CA ARG A 418 -9.20 8.88 -12.00
C ARG A 418 -9.48 8.38 -13.41
N TYR A 419 -9.42 7.07 -13.63
CA TYR A 419 -9.80 6.47 -14.91
C TYR A 419 -11.25 6.80 -15.27
N ASN A 420 -11.48 7.24 -16.50
CA ASN A 420 -12.79 7.45 -17.11
C ASN A 420 -12.78 7.01 -18.59
N ASP A 421 -13.94 7.03 -19.24
CA ASP A 421 -14.14 6.56 -20.61
C ASP A 421 -13.30 7.32 -21.67
N ALA A 422 -12.86 8.54 -21.36
CA ALA A 422 -11.99 9.35 -22.22
C ALA A 422 -10.48 9.15 -21.94
N THR A 423 -10.08 8.40 -20.91
CA THR A 423 -8.66 8.20 -20.54
C THR A 423 -7.85 7.58 -21.68
N LEU A 424 -8.35 6.54 -22.36
CA LEU A 424 -7.62 5.91 -23.46
C LEU A 424 -7.51 6.80 -24.70
N SER A 425 -8.56 7.56 -25.00
CA SER A 425 -8.54 8.53 -26.09
C SER A 425 -7.49 9.62 -25.83
N ARG A 426 -7.45 10.16 -24.61
CA ARG A 426 -6.44 11.15 -24.19
C ARG A 426 -5.03 10.59 -24.24
N MET A 427 -4.82 9.39 -23.67
CA MET A 427 -3.54 8.68 -23.74
C MET A 427 -3.01 8.61 -25.18
N ARG A 428 -3.91 8.28 -26.12
CA ARG A 428 -3.58 8.20 -27.54
C ARG A 428 -3.20 9.56 -28.13
N THR A 429 -4.04 10.57 -27.94
CA THR A 429 -3.92 11.87 -28.60
C THR A 429 -2.81 12.74 -28.03
N GLU A 430 -2.61 12.69 -26.72
CA GLU A 430 -1.70 13.59 -26.00
C GLU A 430 -0.30 12.97 -25.79
N TYR A 431 -0.20 11.63 -25.81
CA TYR A 431 1.06 10.94 -25.54
C TYR A 431 1.54 10.08 -26.71
N VAL A 432 0.77 9.06 -27.12
CA VAL A 432 1.23 8.06 -28.09
C VAL A 432 1.47 8.66 -29.48
N VAL A 433 0.51 9.42 -30.01
CA VAL A 433 0.64 10.05 -31.35
C VAL A 433 1.80 11.06 -31.40
N PRO A 434 1.95 11.98 -30.44
CA PRO A 434 3.12 12.85 -30.38
C PRO A 434 4.44 12.09 -30.24
N LEU A 435 4.47 11.01 -29.46
CA LEU A 435 5.67 10.19 -29.28
C LEU A 435 6.08 9.47 -30.57
N LEU A 436 5.13 8.98 -31.38
CA LEU A 436 5.42 8.44 -32.71
C LEU A 436 6.11 9.48 -33.60
N ALA A 437 5.60 10.71 -33.62
CA ALA A 437 6.22 11.79 -34.40
C ALA A 437 7.64 12.12 -33.90
N ARG A 438 7.84 12.15 -32.58
CA ARG A 438 9.16 12.39 -31.96
C ARG A 438 10.16 11.26 -32.27
N TYR A 439 9.71 10.01 -32.22
CA TYR A 439 10.54 8.85 -32.60
C TYR A 439 10.94 8.91 -34.06
N GLN A 440 10.01 9.20 -34.97
CA GLN A 440 10.30 9.33 -36.40
C GLN A 440 11.34 10.44 -36.65
N ALA A 441 11.13 11.63 -36.09
CA ALA A 441 12.07 12.74 -36.24
C ALA A 441 13.48 12.41 -35.70
N ASN A 442 13.57 11.69 -34.58
CA ASN A 442 14.87 11.27 -34.03
C ASN A 442 15.52 10.15 -34.84
N ILE A 443 14.75 9.23 -35.44
CA ILE A 443 15.27 8.23 -36.39
C ILE A 443 15.87 8.94 -37.61
N ASP A 444 15.17 9.92 -38.17
CA ASP A 444 15.62 10.69 -39.32
C ASP A 444 16.91 11.46 -38.99
N ARG A 445 16.96 12.15 -37.85
CA ARG A 445 18.18 12.82 -37.35
C ARG A 445 19.35 11.86 -37.18
N LEU A 446 19.12 10.66 -36.65
CA LEU A 446 20.17 9.66 -36.46
C LEU A 446 20.67 9.09 -37.81
N ASN A 447 19.81 9.04 -38.84
CA ASN A 447 20.24 8.68 -40.20
C ASN A 447 21.15 9.75 -40.79
N ASP A 448 20.77 11.03 -40.68
CA ASP A 448 21.60 12.14 -41.16
C ASP A 448 22.99 12.15 -40.48
N GLN A 449 23.02 11.95 -39.16
CA GLN A 449 24.28 11.85 -38.41
C GLN A 449 25.11 10.61 -38.80
N LEU A 450 24.46 9.51 -39.20
CA LEU A 450 25.14 8.29 -39.63
C LEU A 450 25.82 8.44 -40.99
N ASP A 451 25.27 9.26 -41.88
CA ASP A 451 25.85 9.53 -43.20
C ASP A 451 27.18 10.29 -43.09
N GLU A 452 27.33 11.10 -42.04
CA GLU A 452 28.55 11.88 -41.75
C GLU A 452 29.53 11.17 -40.82
N ALA A 453 29.06 10.19 -40.03
CA ALA A 453 29.87 9.52 -39.01
C ALA A 453 30.75 8.40 -39.58
N SER A 454 31.88 8.13 -38.93
CA SER A 454 32.76 7.00 -39.27
C SER A 454 33.28 6.26 -38.03
N GLY A 455 33.74 5.02 -38.23
CA GLY A 455 34.36 4.21 -37.17
C GLY A 455 33.43 3.91 -35.98
N GLY A 456 33.93 4.16 -34.76
CA GLY A 456 33.24 3.83 -33.51
C GLY A 456 31.96 4.64 -33.28
N GLU A 457 31.94 5.89 -33.75
CA GLU A 457 30.77 6.78 -33.65
C GLU A 457 29.61 6.28 -34.51
N ALA A 458 29.88 5.93 -35.77
CA ALA A 458 28.89 5.32 -36.67
C ALA A 458 28.30 4.04 -36.06
N THR A 459 29.11 3.23 -35.37
CA THR A 459 28.63 2.02 -34.69
C THR A 459 27.69 2.34 -33.52
N ARG A 460 27.98 3.40 -32.75
CA ARG A 460 27.12 3.86 -31.63
C ARG A 460 25.79 4.39 -32.14
N LEU A 461 25.82 5.31 -33.12
CA LEU A 461 24.62 5.91 -33.71
C LEU A 461 23.72 4.85 -34.37
N LYS A 462 24.32 3.85 -35.03
CA LYS A 462 23.58 2.73 -35.62
C LYS A 462 22.82 1.93 -34.56
N ARG A 463 23.44 1.65 -33.42
CA ARG A 463 22.77 0.93 -32.31
C ARG A 463 21.63 1.73 -31.71
N GLU A 464 21.84 3.04 -31.52
CA GLU A 464 20.81 3.94 -31.01
C GLU A 464 19.60 4.01 -31.95
N ARG A 465 19.86 4.19 -33.25
CA ARG A 465 18.82 4.18 -34.29
C ARG A 465 18.08 2.85 -34.35
N ASP A 466 18.80 1.72 -34.37
CA ASP A 466 18.18 0.40 -34.47
C ASP A 466 17.33 0.09 -33.21
N SER A 467 17.72 0.60 -32.04
CA SER A 467 16.90 0.56 -30.81
C SER A 467 15.63 1.40 -30.96
N LEU A 468 15.75 2.63 -31.46
CA LEU A 468 14.63 3.54 -31.64
C LEU A 468 13.63 3.04 -32.70
N ILE A 469 14.10 2.41 -33.78
CA ILE A 469 13.25 1.76 -34.80
C ILE A 469 12.41 0.64 -34.17
N LYS A 470 12.98 -0.16 -33.26
CA LYS A 470 12.22 -1.20 -32.54
C LYS A 470 11.14 -0.58 -31.65
N LYS A 471 11.49 0.45 -30.87
CA LYS A 471 10.52 1.19 -30.06
C LYS A 471 9.41 1.80 -30.94
N PHE A 472 9.76 2.42 -32.07
CA PHE A 472 8.79 2.97 -33.02
C PHE A 472 7.84 1.92 -33.60
N SER A 473 8.37 0.76 -34.01
CA SER A 473 7.55 -0.34 -34.53
C SER A 473 6.60 -0.89 -33.46
N GLU A 474 7.06 -1.04 -32.22
CA GLU A 474 6.22 -1.47 -31.10
C GLU A 474 5.13 -0.43 -30.79
N LEU A 475 5.50 0.86 -30.74
CA LEU A 475 4.58 1.95 -30.44
C LEU A 475 3.48 2.08 -31.50
N ARG A 476 3.81 1.85 -32.78
CA ARG A 476 2.83 1.86 -33.88
C ARG A 476 1.80 0.74 -33.73
N SER A 477 2.26 -0.46 -33.39
CA SER A 477 1.37 -1.60 -33.08
C SER A 477 0.53 -1.36 -31.82
N TYR A 478 1.10 -0.66 -30.84
CA TYR A 478 0.36 -0.22 -29.66
C TYR A 478 -0.69 0.84 -29.97
N ASP A 479 -0.43 1.82 -30.85
CA ASP A 479 -1.41 2.82 -31.28
C ASP A 479 -2.64 2.18 -31.93
N ASP A 480 -2.44 1.18 -32.79
CA ASP A 480 -3.54 0.47 -33.45
C ASP A 480 -4.45 -0.24 -32.44
N ARG A 481 -3.85 -0.93 -31.45
CA ARG A 481 -4.59 -1.57 -30.34
C ARG A 481 -5.27 -0.53 -29.46
N LEU A 482 -4.54 0.50 -29.04
CA LEU A 482 -5.06 1.56 -28.17
C LEU A 482 -6.25 2.28 -28.82
N ARG A 483 -6.20 2.53 -30.14
CA ARG A 483 -7.33 3.09 -30.89
C ARG A 483 -8.57 2.21 -30.78
N HIS A 484 -8.43 0.90 -30.98
CA HIS A 484 -9.56 -0.03 -30.84
C HIS A 484 -10.21 0.04 -29.45
N TYR A 485 -9.39 -0.03 -28.39
CA TYR A 485 -9.88 0.07 -27.02
C TYR A 485 -10.45 1.46 -26.67
N ALA A 486 -9.89 2.53 -27.24
CA ALA A 486 -10.43 3.88 -27.09
C ALA A 486 -11.82 4.02 -27.74
N ASP A 487 -12.03 3.41 -28.91
CA ASP A 487 -13.32 3.40 -29.61
C ASP A 487 -14.38 2.61 -28.81
N MET A 488 -13.97 1.57 -28.06
CA MET A 488 -14.86 0.82 -27.16
C MET A 488 -15.36 1.64 -25.97
N ARG A 489 -14.69 2.75 -25.62
CA ARG A 489 -15.04 3.61 -24.46
C ARG A 489 -15.29 2.83 -23.17
N ILE A 490 -14.33 1.97 -22.82
CA ILE A 490 -14.44 1.09 -21.67
C ILE A 490 -14.68 1.92 -20.40
N SER A 491 -15.75 1.61 -19.67
CA SER A 491 -16.01 2.12 -18.33
C SER A 491 -15.70 1.05 -17.29
N ILE A 492 -15.22 1.49 -16.12
CA ILE A 492 -14.97 0.61 -14.97
C ILE A 492 -15.95 0.94 -13.83
N ASP A 493 -16.26 -0.07 -13.02
CA ASP A 493 -17.00 0.08 -11.76
C ASP A 493 -16.07 -0.36 -10.64
N LEU A 494 -15.70 0.53 -9.72
CA LEU A 494 -14.75 0.18 -8.67
C LEU A 494 -15.27 -0.93 -7.74
N ASP A 495 -16.59 -1.11 -7.63
CA ASP A 495 -17.18 -2.17 -6.80
C ASP A 495 -16.86 -3.58 -7.34
N ASP A 496 -16.64 -3.71 -8.65
CA ASP A 496 -16.15 -4.96 -9.27
C ASP A 496 -14.76 -5.37 -8.73
N GLY A 497 -14.01 -4.40 -8.19
CA GLY A 497 -12.65 -4.58 -7.68
C GLY A 497 -11.58 -4.59 -8.77
N VAL A 498 -10.31 -4.59 -8.37
CA VAL A 498 -9.22 -4.37 -9.32
C VAL A 498 -9.10 -5.50 -10.32
N LYS A 499 -9.21 -6.78 -9.91
CA LYS A 499 -9.02 -7.90 -10.87
C LYS A 499 -9.96 -7.84 -12.07
N VAL A 500 -11.24 -7.59 -11.81
CA VAL A 500 -12.29 -7.64 -12.82
C VAL A 500 -12.11 -6.46 -13.77
N ASN A 501 -11.93 -5.25 -13.23
CA ASN A 501 -11.71 -4.08 -14.06
C ASN A 501 -10.39 -4.14 -14.85
N TYR A 502 -9.31 -4.64 -14.25
CA TYR A 502 -8.02 -4.81 -14.93
C TYR A 502 -8.13 -5.75 -16.14
N GLY A 503 -8.97 -6.78 -16.04
CA GLY A 503 -9.21 -7.72 -17.13
C GLY A 503 -9.91 -7.11 -18.35
N LYS A 504 -10.57 -5.95 -18.22
CA LYS A 504 -11.28 -5.27 -19.31
C LYS A 504 -10.34 -4.68 -20.38
N PHE A 505 -9.04 -4.55 -20.09
CA PHE A 505 -8.06 -3.86 -20.94
C PHE A 505 -7.17 -4.79 -21.77
N GLY A 506 -7.44 -6.09 -21.76
CA GLY A 506 -6.68 -7.09 -22.51
C GLY A 506 -5.17 -6.97 -22.28
N ASP A 507 -4.41 -6.81 -23.36
CA ASP A 507 -2.95 -6.74 -23.38
C ASP A 507 -2.37 -5.31 -23.33
N LEU A 508 -3.20 -4.28 -23.11
CA LEU A 508 -2.72 -2.90 -22.94
C LEU A 508 -2.02 -2.67 -21.59
N LEU A 509 -2.30 -3.54 -20.61
CA LEU A 509 -1.80 -3.44 -19.25
C LEU A 509 -0.69 -4.47 -18.98
N ALA A 510 0.28 -4.11 -18.14
CA ALA A 510 1.33 -5.02 -17.70
C ALA A 510 0.79 -6.11 -16.75
N ASP A 511 1.44 -7.29 -16.72
CA ASP A 511 1.22 -8.35 -15.71
C ASP A 511 -0.23 -8.83 -15.52
N VAL A 512 -1.06 -8.77 -16.58
CA VAL A 512 -2.50 -9.14 -16.55
C VAL A 512 -2.71 -10.52 -15.92
N LYS A 513 -1.95 -11.53 -16.36
CA LYS A 513 -2.04 -12.90 -15.80
C LYS A 513 -1.74 -12.96 -14.30
N ALA A 514 -0.78 -12.17 -13.82
CA ALA A 514 -0.45 -12.16 -12.41
C ALA A 514 -1.57 -11.53 -11.55
N ILE A 515 -2.30 -10.56 -12.10
CA ILE A 515 -3.36 -9.81 -11.41
C ILE A 515 -4.70 -10.51 -11.51
N THR A 516 -5.14 -10.85 -12.72
CA THR A 516 -6.47 -11.43 -12.99
C THR A 516 -6.49 -12.94 -12.74
N GLY A 517 -5.36 -13.63 -12.96
CA GLY A 517 -5.25 -15.09 -12.97
C GLY A 517 -5.41 -15.72 -14.35
N ASN A 518 -5.88 -14.95 -15.34
CA ASN A 518 -6.13 -15.39 -16.71
C ASN A 518 -5.15 -14.68 -17.67
N ALA A 519 -4.80 -15.35 -18.77
CA ALA A 519 -4.07 -14.67 -19.84
C ALA A 519 -4.91 -13.48 -20.39
N PRO A 520 -4.27 -12.40 -20.85
CA PRO A 520 -5.01 -11.31 -21.49
C PRO A 520 -5.77 -11.85 -22.71
N GLU A 521 -7.03 -11.46 -22.83
CA GLU A 521 -7.79 -11.64 -24.07
C GLU A 521 -7.22 -10.64 -25.08
N VAL A 522 -6.65 -11.16 -26.16
CA VAL A 522 -6.21 -10.34 -27.30
C VAL A 522 -7.43 -10.21 -28.20
N ILE A 523 -7.98 -9.00 -28.27
CA ILE A 523 -9.12 -8.66 -29.13
C ILE A 523 -8.59 -8.20 -30.49
#